data_AF-A0AA42CIP0-F1
#
_entry.id   AF-A0AA42CIP0-F1
#
_cell.length_a   1.000
_cell.length_b   1.000
_cell.length_c   1.000
_cell.angle_alpha   90.00
_cell.angle_beta   90.00
_cell.angle_gamma   90.00
#
_symmetry.space_group_name_H-M   'P 1'
#
loop_
_entity.id
_entity.type
_entity.pdbx_description
1 polymer ?
#
loop_
_entity_poly.entity_id
_entity_poly.type
_entity_poly.pdbx_seq_one_letter_code
_entity_poly.pdbx_strand_id
1 'polypeptide(L)'
;MGLFGRKVQQPDPALARLARNLDEAEIRHLEVLRREVANLIVETDPDLMVRCYERAWAWERETAKNPDRLRADELALVAKIPMFQDFDIFGTRHFIPYAEGRWAASDDDLVERYLEIGRMLVLMKNRSEIDVVRRRPSHDEKEHKVLLDTVRKVKDRRFRARIEDAMRRCWAYRQGFGAGKGEPYAGLHETFSDAEVEVFQIPYGLSPDNETGIAFKKTDEYGVYSTFHDDQHDKTYESYYRTDAAFKARQSLAR
;
A
#
# COMPACT_ATOMS: atom_id res chain seq x y z
N MET A 1 54.50 40.30 18.61
CA MET A 1 54.09 38.90 18.40
C MET A 1 52.61 38.89 18.06
N GLY A 2 52.26 38.68 16.79
CA GLY A 2 50.87 38.57 16.35
C GLY A 2 50.81 37.59 15.21
N LEU A 3 50.46 36.34 15.50
CA LEU A 3 50.42 35.26 14.52
C LEU A 3 49.15 34.42 14.74
N PHE A 4 48.41 34.27 13.64
CA PHE A 4 47.32 33.33 13.39
C PHE A 4 45.90 33.66 13.88
N GLY A 5 45.35 34.77 13.37
CA GLY A 5 43.94 34.79 12.99
C GLY A 5 43.77 34.03 11.66
N ARG A 6 43.72 32.70 11.69
CA ARG A 6 43.28 31.91 10.52
C ARG A 6 41.82 32.29 10.26
N LYS A 7 41.58 33.19 9.30
CA LYS A 7 40.24 33.41 8.76
C LYS A 7 39.78 32.06 8.22
N VAL A 8 38.76 31.47 8.84
CA VAL A 8 38.06 30.31 8.28
C VAL A 8 37.57 30.75 6.92
N GLN A 9 38.19 30.23 5.87
CA GLN A 9 37.87 30.56 4.49
C GLN A 9 36.46 30.05 4.25
N GLN A 10 35.51 30.96 4.04
CA GLN A 10 34.14 30.56 3.73
C GLN A 10 34.17 29.66 2.48
N PRO A 11 33.43 28.53 2.49
CA PRO A 11 33.43 27.60 1.37
C PRO A 11 32.99 28.34 0.09
N ASP A 12 33.63 28.01 -1.03
CA ASP A 12 33.29 28.56 -2.34
C ASP A 12 31.77 28.42 -2.57
N PRO A 13 31.04 29.53 -2.83
CA PRO A 13 29.59 29.50 -3.03
C PRO A 13 29.15 28.56 -4.16
N ALA A 14 29.99 28.33 -5.17
CA ALA A 14 29.72 27.36 -6.23
C ALA A 14 29.80 25.92 -5.70
N LEU A 15 30.82 25.60 -4.89
CA LEU A 15 30.95 24.28 -4.25
C LEU A 15 29.83 24.04 -3.24
N ALA A 16 29.46 25.05 -2.45
CA ALA A 16 28.33 24.96 -1.51
C ALA A 16 26.99 24.74 -2.24
N ARG A 17 26.82 25.33 -3.43
CA ARG A 17 25.65 25.08 -4.28
C ARG A 17 25.67 23.66 -4.86
N LEU A 18 26.82 23.19 -5.34
CA LEU A 18 26.96 21.84 -5.88
C LEU A 18 26.66 20.78 -4.80
N ALA A 19 27.18 20.95 -3.59
CA ALA A 19 26.92 20.06 -2.47
C ALA A 19 25.41 19.97 -2.14
N ARG A 20 24.72 21.12 -2.04
CA ARG A 20 23.27 21.14 -1.81
C ARG A 20 22.48 20.45 -2.91
N ASN A 21 22.86 20.65 -4.17
CA ASN A 21 22.19 20.00 -5.30
C ASN A 21 22.39 18.47 -5.26
N LEU A 22 23.56 18.01 -4.83
CA LEU A 22 23.87 16.60 -4.68
C LEU A 22 23.05 15.98 -3.53
N ASP A 23 23.03 16.62 -2.36
CA ASP A 23 22.20 16.18 -1.23
C ASP A 23 20.71 16.08 -1.62
N GLU A 24 20.19 17.08 -2.35
CA GLU A 24 18.81 17.09 -2.82
C GLU A 24 18.53 15.96 -3.83
N ALA A 25 19.46 15.69 -4.75
CA ALA A 25 19.33 14.60 -5.71
C ALA A 25 19.32 13.23 -5.02
N GLU A 26 20.20 13.02 -4.04
CA GLU A 26 20.28 11.79 -3.26
C GLU A 26 19.01 11.58 -2.40
N ILE A 27 18.51 12.63 -1.74
CA ILE A 27 17.25 12.58 -0.99
C ILE A 27 16.10 12.17 -1.91
N ARG A 28 15.95 12.83 -3.07
CA ARG A 28 14.88 12.51 -4.03
C ARG A 28 14.99 11.08 -4.57
N HIS A 29 16.21 10.60 -4.84
CA HIS A 29 16.45 9.24 -5.28
C HIS A 29 15.97 8.22 -4.22
N LEU A 30 16.36 8.43 -2.97
CA LEU A 30 15.93 7.59 -1.86
C LEU A 30 14.42 7.66 -1.61
N GLU A 31 13.80 8.83 -1.73
CA GLU A 31 12.33 8.97 -1.61
C GLU A 31 11.59 8.16 -2.67
N VAL A 32 12.09 8.14 -3.91
CA VAL A 32 11.54 7.31 -4.99
C VAL A 32 11.72 5.83 -4.66
N LEU A 33 12.93 5.37 -4.33
CA LEU A 33 13.18 3.96 -3.98
C LEU A 33 12.29 3.51 -2.82
N ARG A 34 12.16 4.33 -1.79
CA ARG A 34 11.30 4.03 -0.63
C ARG A 34 9.84 3.86 -1.03
N ARG A 35 9.34 4.70 -1.94
CA ARG A 35 7.98 4.60 -2.46
C ARG A 35 7.77 3.32 -3.27
N GLU A 36 8.73 2.96 -4.11
CA GLU A 36 8.64 1.72 -4.90
C GLU A 36 8.66 0.48 -4.00
N VAL A 37 9.57 0.43 -3.01
CA VAL A 37 9.56 -0.64 -1.99
C VAL A 37 8.22 -0.68 -1.25
N ALA A 38 7.67 0.48 -0.85
CA ALA A 38 6.38 0.54 -0.17
C ALA A 38 5.23 0.00 -1.03
N ASN A 39 5.20 0.33 -2.32
CA ASN A 39 4.18 -0.17 -3.25
C ASN A 39 4.22 -1.70 -3.34
N LEU A 40 5.41 -2.29 -3.37
CA LEU A 40 5.58 -3.75 -3.41
C LEU A 40 5.13 -4.44 -2.12
N ILE A 41 5.43 -3.84 -0.96
CA ILE A 41 4.94 -4.33 0.33
C ILE A 41 3.40 -4.26 0.35
N VAL A 42 2.81 -3.11 -0.03
CA VAL A 42 1.35 -2.95 -0.10
C VAL A 42 0.71 -3.96 -1.05
N GLU A 43 1.34 -4.22 -2.20
CA GLU A 43 0.87 -5.21 -3.18
C GLU A 43 0.90 -6.64 -2.65
N THR A 44 1.78 -6.95 -1.71
CA THR A 44 1.84 -8.28 -1.08
C THR A 44 0.95 -8.33 0.16
N ASP A 45 1.35 -7.61 1.22
CA ASP A 45 0.65 -7.52 2.50
C ASP A 45 0.45 -6.03 2.89
N PRO A 46 -0.75 -5.47 2.68
CA PRO A 46 -1.07 -4.11 3.08
C PRO A 46 -0.91 -3.87 4.59
N ASP A 47 -1.14 -4.88 5.44
CA ASP A 47 -0.98 -4.74 6.89
C ASP A 47 0.49 -4.74 7.30
N LEU A 48 1.34 -5.46 6.56
CA LEU A 48 2.79 -5.38 6.74
C LEU A 48 3.28 -3.96 6.51
N MET A 49 2.77 -3.26 5.48
CA MET A 49 3.14 -1.87 5.22
C MET A 49 2.78 -0.96 6.41
N VAL A 50 1.60 -1.14 7.01
CA VAL A 50 1.19 -0.37 8.21
C VAL A 50 2.21 -0.58 9.33
N ARG A 51 2.53 -1.85 9.66
CA ARG A 51 3.52 -2.18 10.69
C ARG A 51 4.91 -1.59 10.39
N CYS A 52 5.33 -1.61 9.13
CA CYS A 52 6.61 -1.02 8.69
C CYS A 52 6.65 0.49 8.93
N TYR A 53 5.58 1.19 8.56
CA TYR A 53 5.47 2.63 8.77
C TYR A 53 5.49 2.98 10.27
N GLU A 54 4.68 2.29 11.07
CA GLU A 54 4.61 2.50 12.53
C GLU A 54 5.96 2.24 13.20
N ARG A 55 6.69 1.21 12.76
CA ARG A 55 8.05 0.92 13.25
C ARG A 55 9.04 2.02 12.89
N ALA A 56 9.01 2.53 11.66
CA ALA A 56 9.86 3.63 11.22
C ALA A 56 9.54 4.93 12.01
N TRP A 57 8.26 5.20 12.22
CA TRP A 57 7.79 6.35 12.97
C TRP A 57 8.13 6.27 14.46
N ALA A 58 8.01 5.10 15.08
CA ALA A 58 8.46 4.86 16.44
C ALA A 58 9.97 5.13 16.58
N TRP A 59 10.78 4.58 15.66
CA TRP A 59 12.23 4.81 15.64
C TRP A 59 12.57 6.31 15.52
N GLU A 60 11.92 7.05 14.61
CA GLU A 60 12.19 8.49 14.45
C GLU A 60 11.86 9.28 15.73
N ARG A 61 10.74 8.95 16.40
CA ARG A 61 10.37 9.59 17.68
C ARG A 61 11.35 9.29 18.80
N GLU A 62 11.87 8.06 18.85
CA GLU A 62 12.86 7.64 19.84
C GLU A 62 14.22 8.33 19.62
N THR A 63 14.68 8.43 18.38
CA THR A 63 15.99 9.00 18.04
C THR A 63 16.00 10.53 18.03
N ALA A 64 14.85 11.17 17.76
CA ALA A 64 14.72 12.63 17.81
C ALA A 64 15.17 13.25 19.14
N LYS A 65 15.06 12.50 20.25
CA LYS A 65 15.47 12.93 21.60
C LYS A 65 16.86 12.42 22.02
N ASN A 66 17.54 11.65 21.17
CA ASN A 66 18.80 11.01 21.49
C ASN A 66 19.82 11.15 20.35
N PRO A 67 20.57 12.28 20.30
CA PRO A 67 21.55 12.55 19.25
C PRO A 67 22.69 11.52 19.17
N ASP A 68 23.09 10.93 20.29
CA ASP A 68 24.16 9.93 20.32
C ASP A 68 23.70 8.62 19.69
N ARG A 69 22.46 8.19 19.98
CA ARG A 69 21.83 7.06 19.28
C ARG A 69 21.71 7.33 17.79
N LEU A 70 21.29 8.53 17.41
CA LEU A 70 21.17 8.91 15.99
C LEU A 70 22.51 8.80 15.26
N ARG A 71 23.61 9.28 15.86
CA ARG A 71 24.97 9.15 15.30
C ARG A 71 25.44 7.70 15.23
N ALA A 72 25.18 6.90 16.26
CA ALA A 72 25.54 5.48 16.26
C ALA A 72 24.79 4.71 15.16
N ASP A 73 23.49 4.96 15.01
CA ASP A 73 22.65 4.37 13.97
C ASP A 73 23.13 4.79 12.57
N GLU A 74 23.55 6.05 12.40
CA GLU A 74 24.13 6.56 11.16
C GLU A 74 25.43 5.84 10.78
N LEU A 75 26.36 5.72 11.73
CA LEU A 75 27.63 5.02 11.49
C LEU A 75 27.40 3.55 11.15
N ALA A 76 26.48 2.89 11.84
CA ALA A 76 26.12 1.51 11.56
C ALA A 76 25.49 1.36 10.16
N LEU A 77 24.61 2.30 9.76
CA LEU A 77 23.94 2.26 8.48
C LEU A 77 24.92 2.52 7.31
N VAL A 78 25.81 3.51 7.45
CA VAL A 78 26.85 3.80 6.45
C VAL A 78 27.87 2.66 6.34
N ALA A 79 28.17 1.97 7.45
CA ALA A 79 29.02 0.79 7.41
C ALA A 79 28.34 -0.40 6.70
N LYS A 80 27.02 -0.55 6.87
CA LYS A 80 26.23 -1.60 6.20
C LYS A 80 26.01 -1.31 4.71
N ILE A 81 25.75 -0.05 4.37
CA ILE A 81 25.33 0.41 3.03
C ILE A 81 26.23 1.60 2.65
N PRO A 82 27.44 1.33 2.13
CA PRO A 82 28.42 2.37 1.88
C PRO A 82 28.09 3.24 0.67
N MET A 83 27.31 2.76 -0.29
CA MET A 83 26.92 3.51 -1.49
C MET A 83 25.41 3.64 -1.62
N PHE A 84 24.94 4.76 -2.17
CA PHE A 84 23.49 4.99 -2.37
C PHE A 84 22.84 3.96 -3.29
N GLN A 85 23.55 3.50 -4.31
CA GLN A 85 23.08 2.43 -5.20
C GLN A 85 22.80 1.12 -4.45
N ASP A 86 23.41 0.90 -3.29
CA ASP A 86 23.22 -0.33 -2.51
C ASP A 86 21.86 -0.34 -1.78
N PHE A 87 21.12 0.78 -1.78
CA PHE A 87 19.71 0.84 -1.38
C PHE A 87 18.76 0.33 -2.46
N ASP A 88 19.21 0.24 -3.72
CA ASP A 88 18.39 -0.24 -4.83
C ASP A 88 18.39 -1.77 -4.87
N ILE A 89 17.57 -2.37 -4.02
CA ILE A 89 17.47 -3.83 -3.90
C ILE A 89 16.97 -4.53 -5.17
N PHE A 90 16.31 -3.81 -6.07
CA PHE A 90 15.79 -4.38 -7.33
C PHE A 90 16.75 -4.16 -8.49
N GLY A 91 17.81 -3.38 -8.29
CA GLY A 91 18.65 -2.86 -9.35
C GLY A 91 17.80 -2.22 -10.43
N THR A 92 16.94 -1.25 -10.07
CA THR A 92 16.00 -0.54 -10.94
C THR A 92 16.63 -0.16 -12.28
N ARG A 93 16.52 -1.07 -13.26
CA ARG A 93 16.84 -0.79 -14.66
C ARG A 93 15.57 -0.36 -15.36
N HIS A 94 15.74 0.43 -16.40
CA HIS A 94 14.67 1.06 -17.18
C HIS A 94 13.59 0.10 -17.70
N PHE A 95 13.88 -1.21 -17.80
CA PHE A 95 13.01 -2.20 -18.43
C PHE A 95 12.81 -3.48 -17.61
N ILE A 96 13.10 -3.48 -16.30
CA ILE A 96 12.82 -4.66 -15.46
C ILE A 96 11.34 -4.59 -15.04
N PRO A 97 10.51 -5.59 -15.38
CA PRO A 97 9.17 -5.69 -14.84
C PRO A 97 9.23 -5.82 -13.31
N TYR A 98 8.46 -5.01 -12.60
CA TYR A 98 8.44 -5.04 -11.12
C TYR A 98 8.09 -6.42 -10.55
N ALA A 99 7.31 -7.24 -11.27
CA ALA A 99 7.01 -8.61 -10.88
C ALA A 99 8.28 -9.49 -10.81
N GLU A 100 9.22 -9.31 -11.74
CA GLU A 100 10.49 -10.06 -11.75
C GLU A 100 11.42 -9.58 -10.64
N GLY A 101 11.53 -8.26 -10.44
CA GLY A 101 12.28 -7.68 -9.32
C GLY A 101 11.72 -8.11 -7.96
N ARG A 102 10.39 -8.23 -7.83
CA ARG A 102 9.72 -8.70 -6.63
C ARG A 102 10.06 -10.15 -6.29
N TRP A 103 10.20 -11.04 -7.27
CA TRP A 103 10.54 -12.45 -7.01
C TRP A 103 11.94 -12.65 -6.42
N ALA A 104 12.84 -11.69 -6.65
CA ALA A 104 14.20 -11.74 -6.13
C ALA A 104 14.33 -11.31 -4.66
N ALA A 105 13.31 -10.67 -4.08
CA ALA A 105 13.35 -10.15 -2.71
C ALA A 105 12.25 -10.78 -1.83
N SER A 106 12.60 -11.19 -0.61
CA SER A 106 11.62 -11.62 0.39
C SER A 106 10.89 -10.42 1.00
N ASP A 107 9.74 -10.64 1.65
CA ASP A 107 9.06 -9.56 2.37
C ASP A 107 9.95 -8.98 3.47
N ASP A 108 10.77 -9.81 4.13
CA ASP A 108 11.72 -9.36 5.15
C ASP A 108 12.79 -8.42 4.56
N ASP A 109 13.29 -8.73 3.35
CA ASP A 109 14.24 -7.86 2.66
C ASP A 109 13.61 -6.51 2.28
N LEU A 110 12.35 -6.52 1.84
CA LEU A 110 11.59 -5.30 1.53
C LEU A 110 11.39 -4.45 2.79
N VAL A 111 11.01 -5.07 3.90
CA VAL A 111 10.83 -4.41 5.19
C VAL A 111 12.14 -3.80 5.65
N GLU A 112 13.23 -4.58 5.64
CA GLU A 112 14.54 -4.08 6.04
C GLU A 112 14.93 -2.89 5.18
N ARG A 113 14.82 -3.01 3.85
CA ARG A 113 15.19 -1.94 2.94
C ARG A 113 14.35 -0.68 3.11
N TYR A 114 13.04 -0.81 3.30
CA TYR A 114 12.15 0.31 3.57
C TYR A 114 12.59 1.08 4.82
N LEU A 115 12.91 0.36 5.89
CA LEU A 115 13.33 0.94 7.16
C LEU A 115 14.70 1.63 7.03
N GLU A 116 15.65 1.00 6.35
CA GLU A 116 16.99 1.56 6.11
C GLU A 116 16.95 2.85 5.30
N ILE A 117 16.19 2.88 4.20
CA ILE A 117 16.01 4.09 3.41
C ILE A 117 15.34 5.18 4.26
N GLY A 118 14.31 4.82 5.04
CA GLY A 118 13.64 5.74 5.96
C GLY A 118 14.60 6.36 6.98
N ARG A 119 15.50 5.55 7.57
CA ARG A 119 16.53 6.04 8.50
C ARG A 119 17.51 6.97 7.80
N MET A 120 18.01 6.60 6.62
CA MET A 120 18.95 7.44 5.87
C MET A 120 18.33 8.79 5.51
N LEU A 121 17.06 8.82 5.07
CA LEU A 121 16.35 10.07 4.79
C LEU A 121 16.25 10.98 6.02
N VAL A 122 15.94 10.43 7.19
CA VAL A 122 15.90 11.19 8.45
C VAL A 122 17.28 11.74 8.79
N LEU A 123 18.33 10.94 8.61
CA LEU A 123 19.72 11.35 8.86
C LEU A 123 20.17 12.47 7.92
N MET A 124 19.92 12.34 6.63
CA MET A 124 20.25 13.36 5.63
C MET A 124 19.51 14.68 5.88
N LYS A 125 18.21 14.63 6.20
CA LYS A 125 17.42 15.82 6.59
C LYS A 125 17.97 16.47 7.86
N ASN A 126 18.37 15.67 8.85
CA ASN A 126 18.98 16.18 10.08
C ASN A 126 20.35 16.83 9.87
N ARG A 127 21.10 16.45 8.82
CA ARG A 127 22.36 17.10 8.44
C ARG A 127 22.13 18.42 7.70
N SER A 128 21.12 18.48 6.83
CA SER A 128 20.85 19.66 5.99
C SER A 128 20.08 20.76 6.72
N GLU A 129 19.23 20.42 7.68
CA GLU A 129 18.43 21.39 8.44
C GLU A 129 19.17 21.87 9.70
N ILE A 130 19.82 23.04 9.58
CA ILE A 130 20.56 23.72 10.66
C ILE A 130 19.62 24.11 11.83
N ASP A 131 18.36 24.41 11.53
CA ASP A 131 17.37 24.82 12.53
C ASP A 131 16.55 23.61 13.00
N VAL A 132 16.93 23.05 14.14
CA VAL A 132 16.29 21.89 14.78
C VAL A 132 14.79 22.11 15.03
N VAL A 133 14.36 23.36 15.24
CA VAL A 133 12.97 23.70 15.56
C VAL A 133 12.06 23.65 14.32
N ARG A 134 12.63 23.82 13.12
CA ARG A 134 11.88 23.81 11.84
C ARG A 134 11.87 22.46 11.15
N ARG A 135 12.51 21.45 11.74
CA ARG A 135 12.62 20.12 11.15
C ARG A 135 11.25 19.49 10.99
N ARG A 136 10.90 19.15 9.76
CA ARG A 136 9.68 18.40 9.50
C ARG A 136 9.98 16.91 9.65
N PRO A 137 9.25 16.19 10.52
CA PRO A 137 9.47 14.76 10.65
C PRO A 137 9.17 14.07 9.32
N SER A 138 9.92 13.00 9.03
CA SER A 138 9.70 12.19 7.83
C SER A 138 8.48 11.28 7.97
N HIS A 139 8.02 11.05 9.19
CA HIS A 139 6.79 10.34 9.52
C HIS A 139 5.92 11.20 10.44
N ASP A 140 4.67 11.40 10.05
CA ASP A 140 3.71 12.18 10.81
C ASP A 140 2.30 11.61 10.71
N GLU A 141 1.39 12.16 11.52
CA GLU A 141 -0.01 11.73 11.57
C GLU A 141 -0.73 11.92 10.22
N LYS A 142 -0.31 12.92 9.43
CA LYS A 142 -0.95 13.22 8.15
C LYS A 142 -0.61 12.12 7.13
N GLU A 143 0.65 11.77 7.00
CA GLU A 143 1.12 10.68 6.15
C GLU A 143 0.62 9.32 6.65
N HIS A 144 0.55 9.11 7.97
CA HIS A 144 -0.06 7.91 8.55
C HIS A 144 -1.53 7.76 8.14
N LYS A 145 -2.31 8.84 8.18
CA LYS A 145 -3.70 8.82 7.70
C LYS A 145 -3.79 8.50 6.21
N VAL A 146 -2.92 9.08 5.38
CA VAL A 146 -2.84 8.78 3.95
C VAL A 146 -2.53 7.29 3.71
N LEU A 147 -1.62 6.71 4.48
CA LEU A 147 -1.32 5.28 4.44
C LEU A 147 -2.55 4.44 4.77
N LEU A 148 -3.22 4.69 5.90
CA LEU A 148 -4.40 3.92 6.31
C LEU A 148 -5.53 4.01 5.27
N ASP A 149 -5.78 5.20 4.72
CA ASP A 149 -6.77 5.39 3.66
C ASP A 149 -6.40 4.62 2.39
N THR A 150 -5.12 4.58 2.04
CA THR A 150 -4.61 3.87 0.86
C THR A 150 -4.68 2.36 1.04
N VAL A 151 -4.24 1.84 2.19
CA VAL A 151 -4.31 0.42 2.55
C VAL A 151 -5.76 -0.07 2.54
N ARG A 152 -6.69 0.72 3.10
CA ARG A 152 -8.12 0.42 3.03
C ARG A 152 -8.61 0.29 1.59
N LYS A 153 -8.29 1.25 0.71
CA LYS A 153 -8.69 1.21 -0.70
C LYS A 153 -8.13 -0.03 -1.43
N VAL A 154 -6.89 -0.41 -1.14
CA VAL A 154 -6.27 -1.62 -1.72
C VAL A 154 -7.01 -2.88 -1.24
N LYS A 155 -7.29 -2.98 0.06
CA LYS A 155 -8.08 -4.09 0.62
C LYS A 155 -9.48 -4.17 0.02
N ASP A 156 -10.17 -3.04 -0.10
CA ASP A 156 -11.51 -2.96 -0.69
C ASP A 156 -11.48 -3.39 -2.17
N ARG A 157 -10.48 -2.93 -2.94
CA ARG A 157 -10.30 -3.34 -4.34
C ARG A 157 -10.06 -4.84 -4.48
N ARG A 158 -9.20 -5.43 -3.64
CA ARG A 158 -8.96 -6.89 -3.64
C ARG A 158 -10.23 -7.67 -3.28
N PHE A 159 -10.97 -7.19 -2.28
CA PHE A 159 -12.20 -7.83 -1.85
C PHE A 159 -13.28 -7.74 -2.95
N ARG A 160 -13.41 -6.58 -3.60
CA ARG A 160 -14.27 -6.39 -4.76
C ARG A 160 -13.92 -7.33 -5.91
N ALA A 161 -12.65 -7.45 -6.27
CA ALA A 161 -12.21 -8.36 -7.33
C ALA A 161 -12.58 -9.83 -7.02
N ARG A 162 -12.53 -10.23 -5.74
CA ARG A 162 -12.98 -11.57 -5.31
C ARG A 162 -14.50 -11.74 -5.43
N ILE A 163 -15.29 -10.71 -5.15
CA ILE A 163 -16.74 -10.71 -5.37
C ILE A 163 -17.03 -10.87 -6.87
N GLU A 164 -16.38 -10.07 -7.72
CA GLU A 164 -16.55 -10.13 -9.18
C GLU A 164 -16.19 -11.52 -9.74
N ASP A 165 -15.10 -12.12 -9.25
CA ASP A 165 -14.72 -13.48 -9.62
C ASP A 165 -15.74 -14.54 -9.14
N ALA A 166 -16.24 -14.42 -7.92
CA ALA A 166 -17.27 -15.32 -7.39
C ALA A 166 -18.58 -15.22 -8.21
N MET A 167 -19.00 -14.01 -8.57
CA MET A 167 -20.17 -13.79 -9.42
C MET A 167 -19.95 -14.34 -10.83
N ARG A 168 -18.75 -14.17 -11.41
CA ARG A 168 -18.41 -14.75 -12.71
C ARG A 168 -18.53 -16.28 -12.70
N ARG A 169 -18.01 -16.94 -11.66
CA ARG A 169 -18.14 -18.40 -11.47
C ARG A 169 -19.60 -18.82 -11.31
N CYS A 170 -20.35 -18.10 -10.47
CA CYS A 170 -21.77 -18.35 -10.25
C CYS A 170 -22.58 -18.21 -11.55
N TRP A 171 -22.35 -17.17 -12.34
CA TRP A 171 -23.03 -16.99 -13.63
C TRP A 171 -22.68 -18.08 -14.64
N ALA A 172 -21.41 -18.48 -14.74
CA ALA A 172 -21.00 -19.59 -15.60
C ALA A 172 -21.71 -20.90 -15.20
N TYR A 173 -21.80 -21.19 -13.90
CA TYR A 173 -22.55 -22.32 -13.37
C TYR A 173 -24.05 -22.27 -13.74
N ARG A 174 -24.70 -21.11 -13.52
CA ARG A 174 -26.12 -20.92 -13.81
C ARG A 174 -26.45 -20.99 -15.30
N GLN A 175 -25.58 -20.47 -16.17
CA GLN A 175 -25.74 -20.61 -17.62
C GLN A 175 -25.65 -22.09 -18.06
N GLY A 176 -24.78 -22.88 -17.41
CA GLY A 176 -24.70 -24.32 -17.63
C GLY A 176 -25.98 -25.08 -17.25
N PHE A 177 -26.73 -24.60 -16.25
CA PHE A 177 -28.00 -25.21 -15.83
C PHE A 177 -29.13 -25.08 -16.86
N GLY A 178 -29.19 -23.96 -17.60
CA GLY A 178 -30.18 -23.69 -18.63
C GLY A 178 -29.82 -24.22 -20.02
N ALA A 179 -28.56 -24.62 -20.24
CA ALA A 179 -28.07 -25.11 -21.52
C ALA A 179 -28.78 -26.42 -21.93
N GLY A 180 -29.66 -26.33 -22.93
CA GLY A 180 -30.38 -27.47 -23.50
C GLY A 180 -31.73 -27.80 -22.85
N LYS A 181 -32.19 -27.04 -21.84
CA LYS A 181 -33.46 -27.34 -21.12
C LYS A 181 -34.66 -26.46 -21.51
N GLY A 182 -34.54 -25.54 -22.47
CA GLY A 182 -35.64 -24.66 -22.88
C GLY A 182 -36.09 -23.64 -21.81
N GLU A 183 -35.52 -23.70 -20.61
CA GLU A 183 -35.78 -22.81 -19.48
C GLU A 183 -34.52 -21.97 -19.20
N PRO A 184 -34.39 -20.78 -19.80
CA PRO A 184 -33.21 -19.90 -19.64
C PRO A 184 -32.98 -19.41 -18.20
N TYR A 185 -33.91 -19.67 -17.29
CA TYR A 185 -33.97 -19.15 -15.93
C TYR A 185 -33.95 -20.21 -14.83
N ALA A 186 -33.88 -21.50 -15.18
CA ALA A 186 -34.01 -22.61 -14.21
C ALA A 186 -32.97 -22.60 -13.08
N GLY A 187 -31.80 -21.98 -13.28
CA GLY A 187 -30.72 -21.89 -12.29
C GLY A 187 -30.64 -20.60 -11.49
N LEU A 188 -31.54 -19.61 -11.71
CA LEU A 188 -31.41 -18.28 -11.11
C LEU A 188 -31.48 -18.26 -9.59
N HIS A 189 -32.26 -19.18 -9.00
CA HIS A 189 -32.47 -19.29 -7.56
C HIS A 189 -31.56 -20.34 -6.89
N GLU A 190 -30.78 -21.07 -7.69
CA GLU A 190 -29.88 -22.08 -7.15
C GLU A 190 -28.69 -21.42 -6.45
N THR A 191 -28.35 -21.97 -5.29
CA THR A 191 -27.16 -21.60 -4.55
C THR A 191 -25.95 -22.20 -5.25
N PHE A 192 -24.98 -21.36 -5.59
CA PHE A 192 -23.69 -21.83 -6.09
C PHE A 192 -22.75 -22.02 -4.90
N SER A 193 -22.09 -23.18 -4.81
CA SER A 193 -21.19 -23.48 -3.72
C SER A 193 -20.02 -24.31 -4.24
N ASP A 194 -18.78 -23.83 -4.06
CA ASP A 194 -17.56 -24.56 -4.38
C ASP A 194 -16.65 -24.69 -3.15
N ALA A 195 -15.38 -25.08 -3.32
CA ALA A 195 -14.45 -25.24 -2.20
C ALA A 195 -14.09 -23.92 -1.48
N GLU A 196 -14.31 -22.76 -2.12
CA GLU A 196 -13.84 -21.46 -1.65
C GLU A 196 -14.96 -20.48 -1.34
N VAL A 197 -16.07 -20.55 -2.08
CA VAL A 197 -17.15 -19.56 -2.02
C VAL A 197 -18.52 -20.22 -2.04
N GLU A 198 -19.46 -19.55 -1.40
CA GLU A 198 -20.90 -19.82 -1.50
C GLU A 198 -21.62 -18.53 -1.90
N VAL A 199 -22.51 -18.64 -2.88
CA VAL A 199 -23.24 -17.53 -3.49
C VAL A 199 -24.72 -17.88 -3.53
N PHE A 200 -25.54 -17.07 -2.87
CA PHE A 200 -26.97 -17.30 -2.72
C PHE A 200 -27.75 -15.99 -2.85
N GLN A 201 -29.02 -16.11 -3.20
CA GLN A 201 -29.88 -14.94 -3.29
C GLN A 201 -30.27 -14.49 -1.88
N ILE A 202 -30.10 -13.20 -1.59
CA ILE A 202 -30.61 -12.63 -0.34
C ILE A 202 -32.11 -12.39 -0.56
N PRO A 203 -32.99 -12.85 0.35
CA PRO A 203 -34.42 -12.56 0.25
C PRO A 203 -34.62 -11.05 0.12
N TYR A 204 -35.44 -10.62 -0.84
CA TYR A 204 -35.68 -9.21 -1.14
C TYR A 204 -35.87 -8.39 0.15
N GLY A 205 -35.00 -7.41 0.36
CA GLY A 205 -35.22 -6.35 1.33
C GLY A 205 -36.18 -5.29 0.78
N LEU A 206 -36.24 -4.12 1.44
CA LEU A 206 -37.00 -2.94 0.98
C LEU A 206 -36.37 -2.24 -0.25
N SER A 207 -35.30 -2.79 -0.83
CA SER A 207 -34.56 -2.21 -1.95
C SER A 207 -35.08 -2.77 -3.28
N PRO A 208 -35.18 -1.96 -4.35
CA PRO A 208 -35.50 -2.44 -5.70
C PRO A 208 -34.37 -3.25 -6.34
N ASP A 209 -33.21 -3.34 -5.71
CA ASP A 209 -32.04 -4.03 -6.25
C ASP A 209 -32.16 -5.56 -6.12
N ASN A 210 -31.60 -6.28 -7.10
CA ASN A 210 -31.36 -7.72 -7.00
C ASN A 210 -30.08 -7.96 -6.20
N GLU A 211 -30.24 -8.49 -4.99
CA GLU A 211 -29.13 -8.68 -4.05
C GLU A 211 -28.68 -10.13 -3.96
N THR A 212 -27.38 -10.34 -4.09
CA THR A 212 -26.73 -11.63 -3.96
C THR A 212 -25.74 -11.61 -2.80
N GLY A 213 -25.87 -12.56 -1.89
CA GLY A 213 -24.97 -12.78 -0.77
C GLY A 213 -23.84 -13.71 -1.16
N ILE A 214 -22.63 -13.39 -0.70
CA ILE A 214 -21.40 -14.11 -1.01
C ILE A 214 -20.67 -14.38 0.30
N ALA A 215 -20.36 -15.64 0.58
CA ALA A 215 -19.59 -16.06 1.75
C ALA A 215 -18.27 -16.72 1.30
N PHE A 216 -17.15 -16.18 1.76
CA PHE A 216 -15.81 -16.73 1.47
C PHE A 216 -15.36 -17.67 2.59
N LYS A 217 -15.40 -18.98 2.32
CA LYS A 217 -15.24 -20.05 3.31
C LYS A 217 -13.90 -20.05 4.03
N LYS A 218 -12.82 -19.67 3.33
CA LYS A 218 -11.45 -19.65 3.88
C LYS A 218 -11.16 -18.45 4.78
N THR A 219 -11.76 -17.29 4.49
CA THR A 219 -11.42 -16.03 5.15
C THR A 219 -12.48 -15.57 6.14
N ASP A 220 -13.63 -16.24 6.20
CA ASP A 220 -14.80 -15.83 6.99
C ASP A 220 -15.21 -14.37 6.68
N GLU A 221 -15.10 -13.99 5.40
CA GLU A 221 -15.53 -12.68 4.91
C GLU A 221 -16.82 -12.80 4.10
N TYR A 222 -17.68 -11.79 4.22
CA TYR A 222 -19.00 -11.78 3.60
C TYR A 222 -19.17 -10.52 2.73
N GLY A 223 -19.74 -10.72 1.54
CA GLY A 223 -19.95 -9.68 0.55
C GLY A 223 -21.38 -9.64 0.04
N VAL A 224 -21.84 -8.48 -0.40
CA VAL A 224 -23.09 -8.32 -1.15
C VAL A 224 -22.78 -7.73 -2.52
N TYR A 225 -23.31 -8.38 -3.54
CA TYR A 225 -23.38 -7.87 -4.90
C TYR A 225 -24.82 -7.44 -5.18
N SER A 226 -25.01 -6.19 -5.57
CA SER A 226 -26.31 -5.59 -5.84
C SER A 226 -26.38 -5.12 -7.29
N THR A 227 -27.42 -5.53 -8.02
CA THR A 227 -27.68 -5.02 -9.37
C THR A 227 -29.00 -4.29 -9.44
N PHE A 228 -28.97 -3.11 -10.07
CA PHE A 228 -30.14 -2.34 -10.40
C PHE A 228 -30.20 -2.13 -11.91
N HIS A 229 -31.32 -2.53 -12.52
CA HIS A 229 -31.58 -2.33 -13.93
C HIS A 229 -32.50 -1.11 -14.08
N ASP A 230 -32.00 -0.06 -14.73
CA ASP A 230 -32.77 1.13 -15.04
C ASP A 230 -33.41 0.97 -16.42
N ASP A 231 -34.67 0.54 -16.43
CA ASP A 231 -35.46 0.31 -17.64
C ASP A 231 -35.61 1.57 -18.51
N GLN A 232 -35.44 2.78 -17.94
CA GLN A 232 -35.57 4.03 -18.70
C GLN A 232 -34.31 4.40 -19.48
N HIS A 233 -33.15 4.01 -18.96
CA HIS A 233 -31.85 4.39 -19.55
C HIS A 233 -31.08 3.21 -20.13
N ASP A 234 -31.63 1.98 -20.08
CA ASP A 234 -30.99 0.74 -20.49
C ASP A 234 -29.59 0.59 -19.85
N LYS A 235 -29.50 0.94 -18.56
CA LYS A 235 -28.26 0.91 -17.78
C LYS A 235 -28.38 -0.05 -16.62
N THR A 236 -27.34 -0.87 -16.46
CA THR A 236 -27.16 -1.71 -15.28
C THR A 236 -26.16 -1.04 -14.33
N TYR A 237 -26.58 -0.86 -13.09
CA TYR A 237 -25.74 -0.34 -12.02
C TYR A 237 -25.36 -1.48 -11.09
N GLU A 238 -24.07 -1.55 -10.75
CA GLU A 238 -23.53 -2.56 -9.85
C GLU A 238 -22.98 -1.90 -8.59
N SER A 239 -23.36 -2.44 -7.44
CA SER A 239 -22.84 -2.00 -6.14
C SER A 239 -22.28 -3.19 -5.37
N TYR A 240 -21.17 -2.93 -4.65
CA TYR A 240 -20.39 -3.93 -3.95
C TYR A 240 -20.25 -3.52 -2.48
N TYR A 241 -20.54 -4.44 -1.58
CA TYR A 241 -20.48 -4.19 -0.14
C TYR A 241 -19.73 -5.31 0.57
N ARG A 242 -19.00 -4.94 1.64
CA ARG A 242 -18.60 -5.88 2.69
C ARG A 242 -19.68 -5.91 3.76
N THR A 243 -19.89 -7.08 4.37
CA THR A 243 -20.91 -7.24 5.41
C THR A 243 -20.54 -8.29 6.46
N ASP A 244 -21.41 -8.48 7.44
CA ASP A 244 -21.32 -9.51 8.47
C ASP A 244 -21.96 -10.82 8.00
N ALA A 245 -21.78 -11.91 8.76
CA ALA A 245 -22.35 -13.22 8.44
C ALA A 245 -23.89 -13.22 8.32
N ALA A 246 -24.55 -12.24 8.93
CA ALA A 246 -26.00 -12.05 8.83
C ALA A 246 -26.45 -11.13 7.68
N PHE A 247 -25.51 -10.54 6.92
CA PHE A 247 -25.74 -9.65 5.78
C PHE A 247 -26.52 -8.36 6.10
N LYS A 248 -26.41 -7.88 7.35
CA LYS A 248 -27.14 -6.71 7.87
C LYS A 248 -26.26 -5.46 7.95
N ALA A 249 -25.00 -5.60 8.34
CA ALA A 249 -24.08 -4.47 8.52
C ALA A 249 -23.33 -4.20 7.21
N ARG A 250 -23.92 -3.42 6.31
CA ARG A 250 -23.35 -3.19 4.96
C ARG A 250 -22.42 -1.98 4.94
N GLN A 251 -21.21 -2.19 4.43
CA GLN A 251 -20.24 -1.14 4.17
C GLN A 251 -19.91 -1.11 2.68
N SER A 252 -20.13 0.03 2.04
CA SER A 252 -19.78 0.23 0.63
C SER A 252 -18.26 0.14 0.45
N LEU A 253 -17.83 -0.61 -0.57
CA LEU A 253 -16.42 -0.71 -0.93
C LEU A 253 -15.98 0.55 -1.67
N ALA A 254 -14.76 1.02 -1.39
CA ALA A 254 -14.17 2.10 -2.17
C ALA A 254 -14.07 1.71 -3.66
N ARG A 255 -14.35 2.66 -4.55
CA ARG A 255 -14.14 2.52 -6.00
C ARG A 255 -12.65 2.58 -6.36
#